data_AF-A0A933KW99-F1
#
_entry.id   AF-A0A933KW99-F1
#
_cell.length_a   1.000
_cell.length_b   1.000
_cell.length_c   1.000
_cell.angle_alpha   90.00
_cell.angle_beta   90.00
_cell.angle_gamma   90.00
#
_symmetry.space_group_name_H-M   'P 1'
#
loop_
_entity.id
_entity.type
_entity.pdbx_description
1 polymer ?
#
loop_
_entity_poly.entity_id
_entity_poly.type
_entity_poly.pdbx_seq_one_letter_code
_entity_poly.pdbx_strand_id
1 'polypeptide(L)'
;MVALNLVNQPNKRRQATDQVSELTTNRLSVYLRCLNELDAAGVQTISSQALAEQFRLNAAQIRKDLAYFGEFGVRGVGYYVKDLRRHLRQILGLDRRLRVVIMGAGNLGLALADYPGFRQEGFEIAALFDIANEKIGHGSRGGVPIHDIRELKPLARRDRFDIAVIAVPAPHAQPVVDQVIAAGIKAILNFSPGALKVPAEVKLKSVDLTVSLESLSFYLAQGETGA
;
A
#
# COMPACT_ATOMS: atom_id res chain seq x y z
N MET A 1 -39.09 42.99 -12.73
CA MET A 1 -39.86 41.74 -12.58
C MET A 1 -39.49 40.78 -13.69
N VAL A 2 -38.46 39.95 -13.50
CA VAL A 2 -38.33 38.57 -14.03
C VAL A 2 -37.21 37.93 -13.19
N ALA A 3 -37.56 36.90 -12.43
CA ALA A 3 -36.61 36.01 -11.76
C ALA A 3 -36.07 35.02 -12.80
N LEU A 4 -34.75 34.79 -12.82
CA LEU A 4 -34.17 33.66 -13.55
C LEU A 4 -33.47 32.71 -12.58
N ASN A 5 -33.92 31.46 -12.66
CA ASN A 5 -33.56 30.29 -11.88
C ASN A 5 -32.04 30.01 -11.81
N LEU A 6 -31.52 29.92 -10.59
CA LEU A 6 -30.29 29.16 -10.29
C LEU A 6 -30.72 27.75 -9.86
N VAL A 7 -30.77 26.83 -10.83
CA VAL A 7 -30.83 25.39 -10.52
C VAL A 7 -29.44 24.98 -10.03
N ASN A 8 -29.37 24.78 -8.72
CA ASN A 8 -28.27 24.20 -7.98
C ASN A 8 -28.00 22.76 -8.46
N GLN A 9 -26.93 22.52 -9.22
CA GLN A 9 -26.49 21.16 -9.56
C GLN A 9 -25.69 20.56 -8.40
N PRO A 10 -26.08 19.40 -7.85
CA PRO A 10 -25.35 18.79 -6.74
C PRO A 10 -24.04 18.12 -7.22
N ASN A 11 -22.92 18.70 -6.78
CA ASN A 11 -21.75 18.02 -6.21
C ASN A 11 -21.26 16.71 -6.88
N LYS A 12 -20.60 16.82 -8.05
CA LYS A 12 -19.83 15.74 -8.74
C LYS A 12 -18.70 15.10 -7.90
N ARG A 13 -18.37 15.61 -6.71
CA ARG A 13 -17.23 15.13 -5.89
C ARG A 13 -17.49 13.83 -5.13
N ARG A 14 -18.74 13.36 -5.00
CA ARG A 14 -19.08 12.18 -4.17
C ARG A 14 -19.29 10.86 -4.92
N GLN A 15 -19.21 10.84 -6.25
CA GLN A 15 -19.49 9.63 -7.06
C GLN A 15 -18.23 8.89 -7.60
N ALA A 16 -17.02 9.43 -7.43
CA ALA A 16 -15.83 8.92 -8.13
C ALA A 16 -14.97 7.89 -7.34
N THR A 17 -15.31 7.58 -6.09
CA THR A 17 -14.51 6.65 -5.26
C THR A 17 -14.77 5.17 -5.52
N ASP A 18 -15.78 4.83 -6.33
CA ASP A 18 -16.18 3.43 -6.63
C ASP A 18 -15.60 2.84 -7.93
N GLN A 19 -14.67 3.51 -8.64
CA GLN A 19 -14.27 3.07 -10.00
C GLN A 19 -12.77 2.88 -10.28
N VAL A 20 -11.88 3.00 -9.28
CA VAL A 20 -10.47 2.64 -9.46
C VAL A 20 -10.23 1.20 -9.02
N SER A 21 -9.90 0.32 -9.97
CA SER A 21 -9.49 -1.05 -9.67
C SER A 21 -8.21 -1.07 -8.84
N GLU A 22 -8.12 -2.02 -7.90
CA GLU A 22 -6.87 -2.31 -7.18
C GLU A 22 -5.70 -2.59 -8.14
N LEU A 23 -5.97 -3.15 -9.31
CA LEU A 23 -4.96 -3.35 -10.36
C LEU A 23 -4.38 -2.01 -10.86
N THR A 24 -5.22 -0.99 -11.00
CA THR A 24 -4.77 0.36 -11.40
C THR A 24 -3.94 0.99 -10.29
N THR A 25 -4.40 0.92 -9.04
CA THR A 25 -3.63 1.43 -7.89
C THR A 25 -2.26 0.75 -7.76
N ASN A 26 -2.19 -0.57 -7.94
CA ASN A 26 -0.92 -1.30 -7.95
C ASN A 26 0.02 -0.82 -9.08
N ARG A 27 -0.51 -0.56 -10.28
CA ARG A 27 0.28 -0.01 -11.41
C ARG A 27 0.76 1.41 -11.14
N LEU A 28 -0.04 2.26 -10.49
CA LEU A 28 0.41 3.59 -10.06
C LEU A 28 1.61 3.52 -9.12
N SER A 29 1.62 2.58 -8.18
CA SER A 29 2.78 2.35 -7.30
C SER A 29 4.02 1.94 -8.10
N VAL A 30 3.86 1.11 -9.15
CA VAL A 30 4.96 0.77 -10.06
C VAL A 30 5.46 2.00 -10.81
N TYR A 31 4.57 2.83 -11.35
CA TYR A 31 4.94 4.06 -12.04
C TYR A 31 5.66 5.04 -11.11
N LEU A 32 5.21 5.16 -9.86
CA LEU A 32 5.86 6.00 -8.85
C LEU A 32 7.30 5.53 -8.59
N ARG A 33 7.55 4.22 -8.49
CA ARG A 33 8.90 3.66 -8.33
C ARG A 33 9.79 4.02 -9.53
N CYS A 34 9.30 3.84 -10.76
CA CYS A 34 10.02 4.24 -11.97
C CYS A 34 10.37 5.73 -11.96
N LEU A 35 9.41 6.59 -11.55
CA LEU A 35 9.63 8.03 -11.45
C LEU A 35 10.60 8.42 -10.34
N ASN A 36 10.66 7.68 -9.24
CA ASN A 36 11.69 7.87 -8.21
C ASN A 36 13.09 7.60 -8.78
N GLU A 37 13.26 6.54 -9.57
CA GLU A 37 14.54 6.23 -10.24
C GLU A 37 14.94 7.32 -11.25
N LEU A 38 13.98 7.79 -12.05
CA LEU A 38 14.21 8.86 -13.02
C LEU A 38 14.57 10.20 -12.36
N ASP A 39 13.90 10.57 -11.26
CA ASP A 39 14.20 11.79 -10.51
C ASP A 39 15.59 11.71 -9.87
N ALA A 40 15.96 10.54 -9.32
CA ALA A 40 17.30 10.30 -8.78
C ALA A 40 18.38 10.40 -9.86
N ALA A 41 18.07 10.00 -11.10
CA ALA A 41 18.94 10.16 -12.27
C ALA A 41 18.92 11.58 -12.88
N GLY A 42 18.14 12.51 -12.33
CA GLY A 42 18.06 13.90 -12.82
C GLY A 42 17.25 14.10 -14.10
N VAL A 43 16.48 13.09 -14.53
CA VAL A 43 15.63 13.17 -15.74
C VAL A 43 14.49 14.16 -15.49
N GLN A 44 14.40 15.19 -16.34
CA GLN A 44 13.38 16.24 -16.19
C GLN A 44 12.03 15.83 -16.77
N THR A 45 12.04 15.22 -17.96
CA THR A 45 10.84 14.86 -18.72
C THR A 45 10.96 13.45 -19.29
N ILE A 46 9.83 12.74 -19.36
CA ILE A 46 9.76 11.41 -20.01
C ILE A 46 8.44 11.23 -20.77
N SER A 47 8.50 10.61 -21.95
CA SER A 47 7.27 10.22 -22.68
C SER A 47 6.72 8.90 -22.14
N SER A 48 5.44 8.61 -22.36
CA SER A 48 4.87 7.30 -21.99
C SER A 48 5.55 6.13 -22.72
N GLN A 49 6.09 6.38 -23.91
CA GLN A 49 6.77 5.37 -24.71
C GLN A 49 8.17 5.08 -24.16
N ALA A 50 8.97 6.12 -23.87
CA ALA A 50 10.27 5.95 -23.22
C ALA A 50 10.13 5.31 -21.83
N LEU A 51 9.13 5.71 -21.03
CA LEU A 51 8.84 5.10 -19.74
C LEU A 51 8.48 3.61 -19.88
N ALA A 52 7.70 3.26 -20.91
CA ALA A 52 7.33 1.88 -21.19
C ALA A 52 8.52 1.01 -21.61
N GLU A 53 9.35 1.52 -22.50
CA GLU A 53 10.54 0.82 -23.00
C GLU A 53 11.56 0.59 -21.89
N GLN A 54 11.86 1.62 -21.08
CA GLN A 54 12.85 1.54 -20.01
C GLN A 54 12.46 0.56 -18.90
N PHE A 55 11.17 0.53 -18.52
CA PHE A 55 10.69 -0.25 -17.36
C PHE A 55 9.85 -1.47 -17.74
N ARG A 56 9.85 -1.85 -19.02
CA ARG A 56 9.06 -2.97 -19.58
C ARG A 56 7.57 -2.87 -19.24
N LEU A 57 7.01 -1.69 -19.40
CA LEU A 57 5.58 -1.40 -19.20
C LEU A 57 4.87 -1.26 -20.55
N ASN A 58 3.57 -0.97 -20.51
CA ASN A 58 2.78 -0.69 -21.72
C ASN A 58 2.40 0.81 -21.77
N ALA A 59 2.82 1.50 -22.84
CA ALA A 59 2.61 2.94 -23.00
C ALA A 59 1.13 3.35 -23.11
N ALA A 60 0.29 2.51 -23.74
CA ALA A 60 -1.15 2.75 -23.81
C ALA A 60 -1.80 2.58 -22.44
N GLN A 61 -1.37 1.59 -21.66
CA GLN A 61 -1.84 1.37 -20.30
C GLN A 61 -1.46 2.52 -19.37
N ILE A 62 -0.21 3.02 -19.43
CA ILE A 62 0.23 4.20 -18.67
C ILE A 62 -0.69 5.39 -18.95
N ARG A 63 -0.92 5.72 -20.23
CA ARG A 63 -1.79 6.86 -20.60
C ARG A 63 -3.21 6.67 -20.09
N LYS A 64 -3.76 5.46 -20.24
CA LYS A 64 -5.11 5.12 -19.78
C LYS A 64 -5.26 5.26 -18.26
N ASP A 65 -4.30 4.74 -17.50
CA ASP A 65 -4.31 4.82 -16.04
C ASP A 65 -4.17 6.25 -15.55
N LEU A 66 -3.24 7.02 -16.12
CA LEU A 66 -3.05 8.42 -15.74
C LEU A 66 -4.28 9.27 -16.09
N ALA A 67 -4.87 9.08 -17.27
CA ALA A 67 -6.06 9.84 -17.70
C ALA A 67 -7.25 9.70 -16.74
N TYR A 68 -7.34 8.61 -15.97
CA TYR A 68 -8.39 8.44 -14.97
C TYR A 68 -8.31 9.48 -13.84
N PHE A 69 -7.11 9.98 -13.52
CA PHE A 69 -6.87 10.88 -12.38
C PHE A 69 -6.69 12.35 -12.77
N GLY A 70 -6.80 12.66 -14.07
CA GLY A 70 -6.66 14.01 -14.60
C GLY A 70 -5.82 14.05 -15.87
N GLU A 71 -5.54 15.26 -16.33
CA GLU A 71 -4.66 15.49 -17.47
C GLU A 71 -3.21 15.55 -17.00
N PHE A 72 -2.41 14.61 -17.50
CA PHE A 72 -0.99 14.55 -17.22
C PHE A 72 -0.18 14.74 -18.50
N GLY A 73 0.89 15.50 -18.39
CA GLY A 73 1.86 15.71 -19.47
C GLY A 73 1.45 16.76 -20.48
N VAL A 74 2.37 17.04 -21.40
CA VAL A 74 2.25 18.07 -22.43
C VAL A 74 2.53 17.42 -23.79
N ARG A 75 1.68 17.70 -24.78
CA ARG A 75 1.84 17.18 -26.14
C ARG A 75 3.21 17.58 -26.70
N GLY A 76 3.96 16.61 -27.21
CA GLY A 76 5.31 16.82 -27.74
C GLY A 76 6.43 16.86 -26.70
N VAL A 77 6.11 16.90 -25.40
CA VAL A 77 7.10 16.91 -24.30
C VAL A 77 7.03 15.63 -23.46
N GLY A 78 5.82 15.12 -23.18
CA GLY A 78 5.61 14.02 -22.25
C GLY A 78 5.31 14.53 -20.83
N TYR A 79 5.76 13.80 -19.81
CA TYR A 79 5.51 14.10 -18.41
C TYR A 79 6.73 14.76 -17.77
N TYR A 80 6.53 15.85 -17.04
CA TYR A 80 7.53 16.35 -16.09
C TYR A 80 7.64 15.35 -14.94
N VAL A 81 8.82 14.76 -14.76
CA VAL A 81 9.04 13.63 -13.83
C VAL A 81 8.67 14.01 -12.40
N LYS A 82 9.17 15.16 -11.92
CA LYS A 82 8.90 15.65 -10.56
C LYS A 82 7.42 15.93 -10.30
N ASP A 83 6.74 16.55 -11.25
CA ASP A 83 5.32 16.88 -11.11
C ASP A 83 4.44 15.63 -11.13
N LEU A 84 4.69 14.71 -12.08
CA LEU A 84 3.96 13.45 -12.15
C LEU A 84 4.20 12.62 -10.87
N ARG A 85 5.45 12.55 -10.40
CA ARG A 85 5.82 11.89 -9.15
C ARG A 85 5.04 12.46 -7.96
N ARG A 86 4.99 13.79 -7.82
CA ARG A 86 4.23 14.49 -6.78
C ARG A 86 2.73 14.13 -6.85
N HIS A 87 2.13 14.19 -8.03
CA HIS A 87 0.72 13.87 -8.18
C HIS A 87 0.42 12.39 -7.88
N LEU A 88 1.26 11.46 -8.32
CA LEU A 88 1.08 10.03 -7.98
C LEU A 88 1.19 9.80 -6.47
N ARG A 89 2.10 10.47 -5.76
CA ARG A 89 2.16 10.42 -4.29
C ARG A 89 0.86 10.90 -3.66
N GLN A 90 0.27 11.98 -4.14
CA GLN A 90 -1.01 12.50 -3.64
C GLN A 90 -2.17 11.53 -3.91
N ILE A 91 -2.25 10.98 -5.12
CA ILE A 91 -3.28 9.99 -5.49
C ILE A 91 -3.19 8.75 -4.59
N LEU A 92 -1.98 8.29 -4.28
CA LEU A 92 -1.73 7.14 -3.42
C LEU A 92 -1.82 7.47 -1.92
N GLY A 93 -2.01 8.74 -1.53
CA GLY A 93 -2.05 9.17 -0.13
C GLY A 93 -0.71 9.07 0.61
N LEU A 94 0.40 9.18 -0.12
CA LEU A 94 1.79 9.11 0.36
C LEU A 94 2.40 10.49 0.61
N ASP A 95 1.61 11.56 0.54
CA ASP A 95 1.98 12.93 0.90
C ASP A 95 1.94 13.20 2.41
N ARG A 96 1.52 12.19 3.19
CA ARG A 96 1.55 12.16 4.65
C ARG A 96 2.38 10.96 5.15
N ARG A 97 2.80 11.02 6.40
CA ARG A 97 3.44 9.89 7.08
C ARG A 97 2.38 8.87 7.47
N LEU A 98 2.46 7.65 6.95
CA LEU A 98 1.56 6.55 7.31
C LEU A 98 2.20 5.71 8.40
N ARG A 99 1.58 5.66 9.58
CA ARG A 99 2.08 4.92 10.75
C ARG A 99 1.57 3.48 10.70
N VAL A 100 2.51 2.56 10.60
CA VAL A 100 2.27 1.12 10.47
C VAL A 100 2.63 0.43 11.78
N VAL A 101 1.78 -0.47 12.22
CA VAL A 101 2.06 -1.37 13.34
C VAL A 101 2.09 -2.82 12.88
N ILE A 102 2.94 -3.64 13.51
CA ILE A 102 3.10 -5.05 13.14
C ILE A 102 2.65 -5.92 14.30
N MET A 103 1.66 -6.79 14.06
CA MET A 103 1.19 -7.78 15.01
C MET A 103 2.01 -9.07 14.85
N GLY A 104 2.73 -9.44 15.89
CA GLY A 104 3.67 -10.56 15.94
C GLY A 104 5.12 -10.11 15.75
N ALA A 105 5.92 -10.20 16.81
CA ALA A 105 7.37 -9.98 16.77
C ALA A 105 8.11 -11.32 16.58
N GLY A 106 7.66 -12.12 15.61
CA GLY A 106 8.38 -13.30 15.11
C GLY A 106 9.36 -12.95 14.00
N ASN A 107 9.95 -13.96 13.36
CA ASN A 107 10.94 -13.76 12.28
C ASN A 107 10.45 -12.83 11.17
N LEU A 108 9.23 -13.07 10.66
CA LEU A 108 8.65 -12.24 9.60
C LEU A 108 8.36 -10.82 10.09
N GLY A 109 7.75 -10.67 11.26
CA GLY A 109 7.41 -9.35 11.80
C GLY A 109 8.65 -8.48 12.06
N LEU A 110 9.71 -9.06 12.62
CA LEU A 110 11.00 -8.38 12.81
C LEU A 110 11.66 -8.02 11.48
N ALA A 111 11.66 -8.93 10.50
CA ALA A 111 12.19 -8.66 9.16
C ALA A 111 11.45 -7.50 8.47
N LEU A 112 10.12 -7.45 8.59
CA LEU A 112 9.30 -6.36 8.07
C LEU A 112 9.55 -5.05 8.81
N ALA A 113 9.76 -5.09 10.13
CA ALA A 113 10.06 -3.89 10.92
C ALA A 113 11.37 -3.22 10.50
N ASP A 114 12.36 -4.03 10.12
CA ASP A 114 13.70 -3.58 9.76
C ASP A 114 13.88 -3.38 8.24
N TYR A 115 12.81 -3.54 7.45
CA TYR A 115 12.88 -3.37 6.00
C TYR A 115 12.96 -1.88 5.61
N PRO A 116 14.09 -1.41 5.02
CA PRO A 116 14.29 0.02 4.74
C PRO A 116 13.35 0.57 3.66
N GLY A 117 12.84 -0.29 2.76
CA GLY A 117 11.97 0.13 1.66
C GLY A 117 10.66 0.75 2.14
N PHE A 118 10.12 0.35 3.30
CA PHE A 118 8.93 0.98 3.85
C PHE A 118 9.14 2.45 4.17
N ARG A 119 10.27 2.79 4.81
CA ARG A 119 10.59 4.18 5.14
C ARG A 119 10.81 5.03 3.89
N GLN A 120 11.47 4.46 2.87
CA GLN A 120 11.69 5.13 1.58
C GLN A 120 10.37 5.46 0.87
N GLU A 121 9.36 4.61 1.02
CA GLU A 121 8.04 4.80 0.41
C GLU A 121 7.06 5.63 1.28
N GLY A 122 7.49 6.12 2.46
CA GLY A 122 6.69 7.00 3.33
C GLY A 122 5.92 6.30 4.46
N PHE A 123 6.20 5.01 4.68
CA PHE A 123 5.65 4.24 5.78
C PHE A 123 6.58 4.28 7.01
N GLU A 124 6.05 4.69 8.15
CA GLU A 124 6.72 4.62 9.44
C GLU A 124 6.31 3.33 10.16
N ILE A 125 7.21 2.36 10.31
CA ILE A 125 6.97 1.26 11.25
C ILE A 125 7.13 1.82 12.66
N ALA A 126 6.00 2.01 13.35
CA ALA A 126 5.95 2.71 14.63
C ALA A 126 6.13 1.78 15.83
N ALA A 127 5.61 0.55 15.74
CA ALA A 127 5.65 -0.42 16.83
C ALA A 127 5.40 -1.86 16.32
N LEU A 128 5.95 -2.83 17.04
CA LEU A 128 5.48 -4.21 17.02
C LEU A 128 4.64 -4.50 18.26
N PHE A 129 3.74 -5.48 18.16
CA PHE A 129 2.94 -5.97 19.27
C PHE A 129 3.07 -7.49 19.38
N ASP A 130 3.27 -8.02 20.58
CA ASP A 130 3.36 -9.45 20.84
C ASP A 130 2.71 -9.78 22.20
N ILE A 131 2.51 -11.08 22.48
CA ILE A 131 2.03 -11.60 23.76
C ILE A 131 3.17 -12.17 24.62
N ALA A 132 4.32 -12.43 24.00
CA ALA A 132 5.46 -13.06 24.63
C ALA A 132 6.21 -12.07 25.53
N ASN A 133 6.10 -12.25 26.85
CA ASN A 133 6.68 -11.35 27.86
C ASN A 133 8.19 -11.14 27.68
N GLU A 134 8.91 -12.14 27.20
CA GLU A 134 10.34 -12.06 26.96
C GLU A 134 10.73 -11.11 25.81
N LYS A 135 9.78 -10.78 24.92
CA LYS A 135 10.00 -9.83 23.81
C LYS A 135 9.57 -8.41 24.15
N ILE A 136 8.56 -8.27 25.00
CA ILE A 136 7.99 -6.96 25.36
C ILE A 136 9.06 -6.09 26.03
N GLY A 137 9.10 -4.80 25.66
CA GLY A 137 10.10 -3.85 26.13
C GLY A 137 11.43 -3.89 25.37
N HIS A 138 11.65 -4.88 24.52
CA HIS A 138 12.76 -4.89 23.57
C HIS A 138 12.39 -4.13 22.29
N GLY A 139 13.30 -4.14 21.32
CA GLY A 139 13.06 -3.59 19.98
C GLY A 139 13.60 -4.48 18.88
N SER A 140 13.17 -4.23 17.65
CA SER A 140 13.80 -4.78 16.45
C SER A 140 15.25 -4.30 16.32
N ARG A 141 16.02 -4.86 15.36
CA ARG A 141 17.41 -4.42 15.14
C ARG A 141 17.48 -2.95 14.72
N GLY A 142 16.48 -2.47 14.00
CA GLY A 142 16.29 -1.07 13.61
C GLY A 142 15.73 -0.17 14.71
N GLY A 143 15.49 -0.70 15.91
CA GLY A 143 15.03 0.07 17.08
C GLY A 143 13.52 0.29 17.16
N VAL A 144 12.70 -0.48 16.42
CA VAL A 144 11.24 -0.39 16.53
C VAL A 144 10.80 -1.08 17.82
N PRO A 145 10.09 -0.40 18.74
CA PRO A 145 9.74 -0.98 20.05
C PRO A 145 8.70 -2.10 19.93
N ILE A 146 8.81 -3.09 20.83
CA ILE A 146 7.86 -4.20 20.97
C ILE A 146 7.01 -3.96 22.22
N HIS A 147 5.71 -3.79 22.00
CA HIS A 147 4.70 -3.56 23.04
C HIS A 147 3.89 -4.83 23.32
N ASP A 148 3.26 -4.85 24.49
CA ASP A 148 2.22 -5.83 24.79
C ASP A 148 0.98 -5.55 23.92
N ILE A 149 0.37 -6.59 23.33
CA ILE A 149 -0.88 -6.45 22.55
C ILE A 149 -2.00 -5.75 23.33
N ARG A 150 -2.03 -5.88 24.66
CA ARG A 150 -2.99 -5.21 25.55
C ARG A 150 -2.88 -3.67 25.48
N GLU A 151 -1.72 -3.15 25.08
CA GLU A 151 -1.47 -1.72 24.89
C GLU A 151 -1.92 -1.20 23.50
N LEU A 152 -2.34 -2.07 22.58
CA LEU A 152 -2.70 -1.68 21.21
C LEU A 152 -3.75 -0.58 21.18
N LYS A 153 -4.84 -0.74 21.92
CA LYS A 153 -5.96 0.21 21.93
C LYS A 153 -5.56 1.59 22.50
N PRO A 154 -4.92 1.70 23.69
CA PRO A 154 -4.48 3.01 24.18
C PRO A 154 -3.40 3.64 23.28
N LEU A 155 -2.46 2.87 22.73
CA LEU A 155 -1.43 3.39 21.83
C LEU A 155 -2.01 3.85 20.50
N ALA A 156 -2.95 3.11 19.91
CA ALA A 156 -3.63 3.50 18.67
C ALA A 156 -4.38 4.84 18.82
N ARG A 157 -4.99 5.09 19.99
CA ARG A 157 -5.66 6.36 20.29
C ARG A 157 -4.67 7.52 20.44
N ARG A 158 -3.54 7.29 21.09
CA ARG A 158 -2.51 8.31 21.34
C ARG A 158 -1.71 8.63 20.09
N ASP A 159 -1.20 7.60 19.43
CA ASP A 159 -0.18 7.71 18.38
C ASP A 159 -0.75 7.67 16.97
N ARG A 160 -2.05 7.34 16.83
CA ARG A 160 -2.79 7.23 15.56
C ARG A 160 -2.11 6.32 14.56
N PHE A 161 -2.40 5.02 14.64
CA PHE A 161 -1.94 4.04 13.66
C PHE A 161 -2.88 3.98 12.46
N ASP A 162 -2.32 3.99 11.25
CA ASP A 162 -3.06 4.00 9.99
C ASP A 162 -3.26 2.59 9.43
N ILE A 163 -2.22 1.75 9.53
CA ILE A 163 -2.17 0.42 8.92
C ILE A 163 -1.67 -0.60 9.94
N ALA A 164 -2.29 -1.77 9.98
CA ALA A 164 -1.79 -2.93 10.72
C ALA A 164 -1.29 -4.02 9.76
N VAL A 165 -0.13 -4.59 10.09
CA VAL A 165 0.39 -5.80 9.44
C VAL A 165 0.16 -6.98 10.37
N ILE A 166 -0.45 -8.05 9.86
CA ILE A 166 -0.69 -9.28 10.63
C ILE A 166 0.37 -10.31 10.23
N ALA A 167 1.25 -10.66 11.17
CA ALA A 167 2.36 -11.60 10.98
C ALA A 167 2.39 -12.64 12.11
N VAL A 168 1.22 -13.02 12.62
CA VAL A 168 1.05 -14.06 13.66
C VAL A 168 0.72 -15.42 13.02
N PRO A 169 0.87 -16.54 13.74
CA PRO A 169 0.39 -17.83 13.27
C PRO A 169 -1.12 -17.85 13.00
N ALA A 170 -1.57 -18.67 12.04
CA ALA A 170 -2.97 -18.77 11.61
C ALA A 170 -4.00 -18.88 12.77
N PRO A 171 -3.80 -19.73 13.79
CA PRO A 171 -4.76 -19.88 14.89
C PRO A 171 -5.01 -18.58 15.68
N HIS A 172 -4.09 -17.61 15.60
CA HIS A 172 -4.17 -16.35 16.32
C HIS A 172 -4.56 -15.16 15.44
N ALA A 173 -4.66 -15.34 14.12
CA ALA A 173 -4.81 -14.24 13.18
C ALA A 173 -6.17 -13.53 13.31
N GLN A 174 -7.29 -14.25 13.36
CA GLN A 174 -8.62 -13.63 13.49
C GLN A 174 -8.78 -12.86 14.82
N PRO A 175 -8.45 -13.42 16.00
CA PRO A 175 -8.53 -12.67 17.26
C PRO A 175 -7.66 -11.39 17.28
N VAL A 176 -6.51 -11.41 16.61
CA VAL A 176 -5.64 -10.23 16.49
C VAL A 176 -6.26 -9.18 15.56
N VAL A 177 -6.82 -9.60 14.42
CA VAL A 177 -7.55 -8.72 13.50
C VAL A 177 -8.73 -8.03 14.20
N ASP A 178 -9.49 -8.77 14.99
CA ASP A 178 -10.62 -8.21 15.75
C ASP A 178 -10.15 -7.14 16.73
N GLN A 179 -9.00 -7.33 17.39
CA GLN A 179 -8.38 -6.33 18.26
C GLN A 179 -7.89 -5.09 17.50
N VAL A 180 -7.29 -5.28 16.33
CA VAL A 180 -6.85 -4.20 15.42
C VAL A 180 -8.05 -3.34 15.00
N ILE A 181 -9.16 -3.98 14.61
CA ILE A 181 -10.39 -3.29 14.23
C ILE A 181 -10.98 -2.55 15.44
N ALA A 182 -11.03 -3.19 16.61
CA ALA A 182 -11.51 -2.58 17.85
C ALA A 182 -10.63 -1.40 18.35
N ALA A 183 -9.36 -1.35 17.91
CA ALA A 183 -8.45 -0.22 18.14
C ALA A 183 -8.68 0.93 17.13
N GLY A 184 -9.51 0.73 16.11
CA GLY A 184 -9.91 1.74 15.12
C GLY A 184 -9.09 1.72 13.83
N ILE A 185 -8.20 0.73 13.65
CA ILE A 185 -7.36 0.60 12.45
C ILE A 185 -8.16 -0.12 11.37
N LYS A 186 -8.33 0.51 10.20
CA LYS A 186 -9.22 0.03 9.13
C LYS A 186 -8.50 -0.48 7.88
N ALA A 187 -7.18 -0.36 7.81
CA ALA A 187 -6.37 -0.90 6.72
C ALA A 187 -5.45 -1.98 7.27
N ILE A 188 -5.58 -3.20 6.73
CA ILE A 188 -4.89 -4.38 7.24
C ILE A 188 -4.18 -5.08 6.08
N LEU A 189 -2.87 -5.31 6.26
CA LEU A 189 -2.05 -6.18 5.42
C LEU A 189 -1.81 -7.49 6.15
N ASN A 190 -2.33 -8.60 5.63
CA ASN A 190 -2.26 -9.89 6.29
C ASN A 190 -1.25 -10.83 5.61
N PHE A 191 -0.31 -11.37 6.38
CA PHE A 191 0.60 -12.44 5.96
C PHE A 191 0.24 -13.79 6.60
N SER A 192 -0.70 -13.82 7.53
CA SER A 192 -1.15 -15.07 8.15
C SER A 192 -2.00 -15.88 7.15
N PRO A 193 -1.79 -17.20 7.04
CA PRO A 193 -2.57 -18.02 6.13
C PRO A 193 -4.02 -18.14 6.60
N GLY A 194 -4.92 -18.37 5.65
CA GLY A 194 -6.35 -18.61 5.91
C GLY A 194 -7.26 -17.42 5.59
N ALA A 195 -8.56 -17.70 5.61
CA ALA A 195 -9.60 -16.71 5.32
C ALA A 195 -9.98 -15.94 6.58
N LEU A 196 -9.62 -14.66 6.64
CA LEU A 196 -9.99 -13.74 7.71
C LEU A 196 -11.28 -13.01 7.35
N LYS A 197 -12.08 -12.72 8.38
CA LYS A 197 -13.34 -11.99 8.26
C LYS A 197 -13.15 -10.58 8.78
N VAL A 198 -13.57 -9.59 7.99
CA VAL A 198 -13.56 -8.18 8.36
C VAL A 198 -14.89 -7.54 7.93
N PRO A 199 -15.36 -6.49 8.63
CA PRO A 199 -16.56 -5.77 8.21
C PRO A 199 -16.29 -4.93 6.94
N ALA A 200 -17.34 -4.49 6.25
CA ALA A 200 -17.24 -3.88 4.92
C ALA A 200 -16.40 -2.59 4.89
N GLU A 201 -16.35 -1.86 6.00
CA GLU A 201 -15.58 -0.63 6.17
C GLU A 201 -14.09 -0.84 6.42
N VAL A 202 -13.63 -2.10 6.54
CA VAL A 202 -12.23 -2.46 6.76
C VAL A 202 -11.65 -3.05 5.47
N LYS A 203 -10.56 -2.44 4.99
CA LYS A 203 -9.82 -2.98 3.85
C LYS A 203 -8.78 -3.98 4.35
N LEU A 204 -9.01 -5.25 4.02
CA LEU A 204 -8.05 -6.34 4.21
C LEU A 204 -7.38 -6.67 2.87
N LYS A 205 -6.05 -6.73 2.87
CA LYS A 205 -5.24 -7.24 1.76
C LYS A 205 -4.38 -8.39 2.28
N SER A 206 -4.50 -9.57 1.70
CA SER A 206 -3.70 -10.74 2.08
C SER A 206 -2.53 -10.93 1.12
N VAL A 207 -1.38 -11.32 1.66
CA VAL A 207 -0.19 -11.74 0.93
C VAL A 207 0.06 -13.20 1.30
N ASP A 208 -0.09 -14.08 0.32
CA ASP A 208 0.19 -15.51 0.46
C ASP A 208 1.43 -15.88 -0.35
N LEU A 209 2.55 -16.01 0.35
CA LEU A 209 3.82 -16.38 -0.26
C LEU A 209 3.81 -17.83 -0.74
N THR A 210 3.04 -18.72 -0.09
CA THR A 210 2.92 -20.12 -0.49
C THR A 210 2.21 -20.22 -1.82
N VAL A 211 1.06 -19.55 -1.98
CA VAL A 211 0.35 -19.49 -3.27
C VAL A 211 1.24 -18.92 -4.37
N SER A 212 2.08 -17.94 -4.05
CA SER A 212 3.03 -17.37 -5.00
C SER A 212 4.08 -18.40 -5.45
N LEU A 213 4.61 -19.20 -4.52
CA LEU A 213 5.57 -20.28 -4.84
C LEU A 213 4.92 -21.45 -5.59
N GLU A 214 3.69 -21.84 -5.23
CA GLU A 214 2.91 -22.86 -5.93
C GLU A 214 2.66 -22.47 -7.39
N SER A 215 2.34 -21.20 -7.65
CA SER A 215 2.19 -20.70 -9.02
C SER A 215 3.49 -20.82 -9.83
N LEU A 216 4.64 -20.57 -9.22
CA LEU A 216 5.94 -20.76 -9.88
C LEU A 216 6.24 -22.24 -10.11
N SER A 217 5.93 -23.10 -9.14
CA SER A 217 6.05 -24.56 -9.26
C SER A 217 5.20 -25.10 -10.41
N PHE A 218 3.95 -24.63 -10.54
CA PHE A 218 3.07 -24.99 -11.65
C PHE A 218 3.63 -24.59 -13.02
N TYR A 219 4.20 -23.38 -13.13
CA TYR A 219 4.86 -22.93 -14.35
C TYR A 219 6.01 -23.85 -14.77
N LEU A 220 6.83 -24.29 -13.81
CA LEU A 220 7.93 -25.23 -14.08
C LEU A 220 7.40 -26.59 -14.53
N ALA A 221 6.34 -27.11 -13.89
CA ALA A 221 5.73 -28.37 -14.27
C ALA A 221 5.17 -28.36 -15.72
N GLN A 222 4.67 -27.21 -16.19
CA GLN A 222 4.22 -27.06 -17.58
C GLN A 222 5.39 -26.97 -18.57
N GLY A 223 6.54 -26.42 -18.15
CA GLY A 223 7.76 -26.35 -18.97
C GLY A 223 8.43 -27.72 -19.20
N GLU A 224 8.27 -28.66 -18.28
CA GLU A 224 8.85 -30.02 -18.38
C GLU A 224 8.06 -30.96 -19.30
N THR A 225 6.81 -30.65 -19.62
CA THR A 225 5.97 -31.51 -20.50
C THR A 225 6.15 -31.20 -21.99
N GLY A 226 6.98 -30.20 -22.33
CA GLY A 226 7.22 -29.74 -23.71
C GLY A 226 8.67 -29.83 -24.18
N ALA A 227 9.54 -30.55 -23.46
CA ALA A 227 10.94 -30.79 -23.80
C ALA A 227 11.20 -32.27 -24.13
#